data_AF-A0A0G4J7S6-F1
#
_entry.id   AF-A0A0G4J7S6-F1
#
_cell.length_a   1.000
_cell.length_b   1.000
_cell.length_c   1.000
_cell.angle_alpha   90.00
_cell.angle_beta   90.00
_cell.angle_gamma   90.00
#
_symmetry.space_group_name_H-M   'P 1'
#
loop_
_entity.id
_entity.type
_entity.pdbx_description
1 polymer ?
#
loop_
_entity_poly.entity_id
_entity_poly.type
_entity_poly.pdbx_seq_one_letter_code
_entity_poly.pdbx_strand_id
1 'polypeptide(L)'
;MLHVLAQMMSHCRDMLASCDRDSMLREAIPSALEYHQKYDQYLNSDVALIAKFLDPRNAKPEGVDLVKCRRLIVEVHLMSYNASSDAEFPHEVPHPAADDDLWNDSGHSADTLSLDGIDKELSSYIAAVDENVQPRHTDIVRWWQDHRNKYRRFYPMAVDYLAAPAISIPSVRANSTARRIFDDRETLSNAMFKAEICVSSWMDLFHRLDVSIPDDVDQAFRHLQSTISSAELRELASSDSVVKLLVDELDYEKGS
;
A
#
# COMPACT_ATOMS: atom_id res chain seq x y z
N MET A 1 -15.39 -13.94 2.65
CA MET A 1 -16.10 -12.77 3.23
C MET A 1 -17.56 -13.11 3.44
N LEU A 2 -18.18 -13.86 2.51
CA LEU A 2 -19.50 -14.46 2.62
C LEU A 2 -19.79 -15.08 4.00
N HIS A 3 -18.86 -15.86 4.56
CA HIS A 3 -19.11 -16.54 5.83
C HIS A 3 -19.09 -15.61 7.06
N VAL A 4 -18.13 -14.68 7.17
CA VAL A 4 -17.96 -13.85 8.39
C VAL A 4 -18.98 -12.73 8.47
N LEU A 5 -19.28 -12.06 7.35
CA LEU A 5 -20.30 -11.00 7.34
C LEU A 5 -21.70 -11.61 7.48
N ALA A 6 -21.97 -12.76 6.87
CA ALA A 6 -23.22 -13.49 7.10
C ALA A 6 -23.32 -13.99 8.55
N GLN A 7 -22.22 -14.45 9.16
CA GLN A 7 -22.18 -14.82 10.57
C GLN A 7 -22.39 -13.62 11.49
N MET A 8 -21.78 -12.45 11.22
CA MET A 8 -22.02 -11.23 11.98
C MET A 8 -23.47 -10.75 11.83
N MET A 9 -24.01 -10.73 10.61
CA MET A 9 -25.41 -10.39 10.38
C MET A 9 -26.36 -11.40 11.03
N SER A 10 -26.03 -12.70 11.01
CA SER A 10 -26.81 -13.73 11.71
C SER A 10 -26.76 -13.52 13.21
N HIS A 11 -25.56 -13.34 13.76
CA HIS A 11 -25.36 -13.08 15.19
C HIS A 11 -26.10 -11.83 15.64
N CYS A 12 -26.04 -10.73 14.89
CA CYS A 12 -26.81 -9.52 15.18
C CYS A 12 -28.33 -9.79 15.13
N ARG A 13 -28.83 -10.59 14.18
CA ARG A 13 -30.25 -10.99 14.13
C ARG A 13 -30.65 -11.88 15.32
N ASP A 14 -29.81 -12.85 15.68
CA ASP A 14 -30.04 -13.77 16.79
C ASP A 14 -29.98 -13.04 18.15
N MET A 15 -29.08 -12.06 18.28
CA MET A 15 -28.99 -11.16 19.42
C MET A 15 -30.22 -10.23 19.51
N LEU A 16 -30.69 -9.68 18.38
CA LEU A 16 -31.91 -8.87 18.34
C LEU A 16 -33.13 -9.69 18.78
N ALA A 17 -33.21 -10.96 18.38
CA ALA A 17 -34.29 -11.87 18.73
C ALA A 17 -34.27 -12.32 20.21
N SER A 18 -33.10 -12.31 20.85
CA SER A 18 -32.93 -12.70 22.26
C SER A 18 -32.88 -11.53 23.25
N CYS A 19 -32.66 -10.29 22.76
CA CYS A 19 -32.66 -9.08 23.58
C CYS A 19 -34.08 -8.55 23.80
N ASP A 20 -34.81 -9.17 24.73
CA ASP A 20 -36.14 -8.67 25.17
C ASP A 20 -36.05 -7.59 26.26
N ARG A 21 -34.88 -7.38 26.89
CA ARG A 21 -34.74 -6.46 28.05
C ARG A 21 -33.74 -5.32 27.91
N ASP A 22 -32.96 -5.27 26.83
CA ASP A 22 -31.92 -4.24 26.64
C ASP A 22 -32.33 -3.25 25.54
N SER A 23 -32.87 -2.10 25.96
CA SER A 23 -33.39 -1.07 25.04
C SER A 23 -32.28 -0.44 24.19
N MET A 24 -31.07 -0.32 24.72
CA MET A 24 -29.93 0.26 24.02
C MET A 24 -29.50 -0.63 22.85
N LEU A 25 -29.43 -1.94 23.06
CA LEU A 25 -29.07 -2.91 22.01
C LEU A 25 -30.17 -3.01 20.93
N ARG A 26 -31.44 -2.97 21.32
CA ARG A 26 -32.57 -2.96 20.36
C ARG A 26 -32.55 -1.76 19.42
N GLU A 27 -32.11 -0.59 19.90
CA GLU A 27 -31.98 0.61 19.07
C GLU A 27 -30.69 0.61 18.23
N ALA A 28 -29.58 0.11 18.77
CA ALA A 28 -28.28 0.17 18.10
C ALA A 28 -28.07 -0.93 17.04
N ILE A 29 -28.59 -2.14 17.25
CA ILE A 29 -28.38 -3.28 16.34
C ILE A 29 -28.97 -3.03 14.92
N PRO A 30 -30.19 -2.47 14.76
CA PRO A 30 -30.71 -2.13 13.44
C PRO A 30 -29.81 -1.15 12.68
N SER A 31 -29.30 -0.10 13.34
CA SER A 31 -28.38 0.85 12.72
C SER A 31 -27.04 0.20 12.34
N ALA A 32 -26.53 -0.72 13.16
CA ALA A 32 -25.33 -1.49 12.82
C ALA A 32 -25.56 -2.43 11.61
N LEU A 33 -26.74 -3.07 11.53
CA LEU A 33 -27.11 -3.91 10.39
C LEU A 33 -27.28 -3.09 9.10
N GLU A 34 -27.95 -1.95 9.16
CA GLU A 34 -28.10 -1.03 8.02
C GLU A 34 -26.73 -0.52 7.54
N TYR A 35 -25.84 -0.18 8.49
CA TYR A 35 -24.47 0.18 8.18
C TYR A 35 -23.72 -0.97 7.49
N HIS A 36 -23.79 -2.20 8.01
CA HIS A 36 -23.15 -3.36 7.37
C HIS A 36 -23.70 -3.64 5.97
N GLN A 37 -25.01 -3.54 5.76
CA GLN A 37 -25.64 -3.70 4.45
C GLN A 37 -25.17 -2.65 3.44
N LYS A 38 -25.07 -1.39 3.87
CA LYS A 38 -24.55 -0.30 3.03
C LYS A 38 -23.14 -0.58 2.50
N TYR A 39 -22.30 -1.24 3.30
CA TYR A 39 -20.92 -1.54 2.92
C TYR A 39 -20.70 -2.96 2.37
N ASP A 40 -21.73 -3.79 2.30
CA ASP A 40 -21.64 -5.20 1.86
C ASP A 40 -20.98 -5.32 0.48
N GLN A 41 -21.37 -4.46 -0.47
CA GLN A 41 -20.80 -4.44 -1.82
C GLN A 41 -19.29 -4.13 -1.85
N TYR A 42 -18.80 -3.31 -0.91
CA TYR A 42 -17.39 -2.93 -0.83
C TYR A 42 -16.58 -3.98 -0.09
N LEU A 43 -17.15 -4.56 0.98
CA LEU A 43 -16.54 -5.65 1.74
C LEU A 43 -16.46 -6.94 0.91
N ASN A 44 -17.41 -7.17 0.00
CA ASN A 44 -17.40 -8.31 -0.91
C ASN A 44 -16.82 -7.99 -2.30
N SER A 45 -16.17 -6.84 -2.47
CA SER A 45 -15.50 -6.48 -3.72
C SER A 45 -14.33 -7.41 -4.04
N ASP A 46 -13.98 -7.51 -5.32
CA ASP A 46 -12.83 -8.29 -5.79
C ASP A 46 -11.53 -7.84 -5.10
N VAL A 47 -11.36 -6.53 -4.90
CA VAL A 47 -10.21 -5.97 -4.18
C VAL A 47 -10.12 -6.50 -2.75
N ALA A 48 -11.24 -6.51 -2.02
CA ALA A 48 -11.29 -7.01 -0.67
C ALA A 48 -11.06 -8.53 -0.60
N LEU A 49 -11.51 -9.28 -1.62
CA LEU A 49 -11.26 -10.73 -1.72
C LEU A 49 -9.79 -11.03 -2.00
N ILE A 50 -9.16 -10.31 -2.92
CA ILE A 50 -7.72 -10.46 -3.23
C ILE A 50 -6.88 -10.10 -2.01
N ALA A 51 -7.11 -8.94 -1.40
CA ALA A 51 -6.39 -8.52 -0.19
C ALA A 51 -6.55 -9.54 0.94
N LYS A 52 -7.77 -10.04 1.18
CA LYS A 52 -8.01 -11.07 2.20
C LYS A 52 -7.26 -12.36 1.88
N PHE A 53 -7.24 -12.78 0.62
CA PHE A 53 -6.58 -14.00 0.20
C PHE A 53 -5.05 -13.88 0.31
N LEU A 54 -4.46 -12.72 -0.03
CA LEU A 54 -3.02 -12.49 0.05
C LEU A 54 -2.52 -12.25 1.49
N ASP A 55 -3.42 -12.00 2.44
CA ASP A 55 -3.05 -11.88 3.85
C ASP A 55 -2.74 -13.27 4.45
N PRO A 56 -1.49 -13.54 4.87
CA PRO A 56 -1.07 -14.84 5.40
C PRO A 56 -1.63 -15.12 6.81
N ARG A 57 -2.27 -14.13 7.45
CA ARG A 57 -2.94 -14.28 8.75
C ARG A 57 -4.36 -14.85 8.63
N ASN A 58 -4.85 -14.97 7.40
CA ASN A 58 -6.15 -15.55 7.12
C ASN A 58 -5.96 -16.96 6.53
N ALA A 59 -6.59 -17.94 7.19
CA ALA A 59 -6.75 -19.28 6.64
C ALA A 59 -7.40 -19.20 5.25
N LYS A 60 -6.95 -20.06 4.34
CA LYS A 60 -7.46 -20.04 2.97
C LYS A 60 -8.88 -20.62 2.93
N PRO A 61 -9.76 -20.06 2.09
CA PRO A 61 -11.09 -20.61 1.93
C PRO A 61 -10.99 -22.00 1.29
N GLU A 62 -11.98 -22.85 1.52
CA GLU A 62 -12.07 -24.19 0.91
C GLU A 62 -13.18 -24.24 -0.16
N GLY A 63 -13.14 -25.28 -0.99
CA GLY A 63 -14.21 -25.57 -1.95
C GLY A 63 -14.42 -24.48 -3.00
N VAL A 64 -15.68 -24.06 -3.20
CA VAL A 64 -16.09 -23.14 -4.28
C VAL A 64 -15.45 -21.75 -4.11
N ASP A 65 -15.29 -21.29 -2.87
CA ASP A 65 -14.69 -19.98 -2.58
C ASP A 65 -13.19 -19.95 -2.93
N LEU A 66 -12.49 -21.07 -2.74
CA LEU A 66 -11.09 -21.21 -3.15
C LEU A 66 -10.94 -21.09 -4.67
N VAL A 67 -11.79 -21.80 -5.42
CA VAL A 67 -11.78 -21.77 -6.89
C VAL A 67 -12.05 -20.35 -7.39
N LYS A 68 -13.00 -19.65 -6.78
CA LYS A 68 -13.30 -18.26 -7.13
C LYS A 68 -12.10 -17.34 -6.88
N CYS A 69 -11.47 -17.43 -5.70
CA CYS A 69 -10.31 -16.60 -5.36
C CYS A 69 -9.11 -16.89 -6.26
N ARG A 70 -8.81 -18.17 -6.53
CA ARG A 70 -7.72 -18.58 -7.43
C ARG A 70 -7.90 -17.97 -8.82
N ARG A 71 -9.09 -18.13 -9.41
CA ARG A 71 -9.38 -17.57 -10.74
C ARG A 71 -9.18 -16.05 -10.77
N LEU A 72 -9.73 -15.34 -9.79
CA LEU A 72 -9.63 -13.88 -9.70
C LEU A 72 -8.18 -13.41 -9.59
N ILE A 73 -7.38 -14.07 -8.75
CA ILE A 73 -5.96 -13.73 -8.54
C ILE A 73 -5.14 -13.97 -9.80
N VAL A 74 -5.35 -15.11 -10.46
CA VAL A 74 -4.66 -15.42 -11.72
C VAL A 74 -5.04 -14.40 -12.80
N GLU A 75 -6.33 -14.07 -12.94
CA GLU A 75 -6.81 -13.07 -13.90
C GLU A 75 -6.17 -11.70 -13.69
N VAL A 76 -6.17 -11.19 -12.45
CA VAL A 76 -5.55 -9.91 -12.11
C VAL A 76 -4.05 -9.94 -12.33
N HIS A 77 -3.38 -11.06 -12.01
CA HIS A 77 -1.95 -11.19 -12.26
C HIS A 77 -1.63 -11.08 -13.76
N LEU A 78 -2.38 -11.82 -14.58
CA LEU A 78 -2.21 -11.82 -16.03
C LEU A 78 -2.49 -10.44 -16.66
N MET A 79 -3.49 -9.71 -16.15
CA MET A 79 -3.89 -8.41 -16.71
C MET A 79 -3.03 -7.24 -16.25
N SER A 80 -2.54 -7.25 -15.01
CA SER A 80 -1.96 -6.06 -14.37
C SER A 80 -0.50 -6.20 -13.96
N TYR A 81 0.01 -7.43 -13.79
CA TYR A 81 1.36 -7.66 -13.25
C TYR A 81 2.30 -8.36 -14.23
N ASN A 82 1.78 -9.04 -15.26
CA ASN A 82 2.58 -9.65 -16.31
C ASN A 82 3.35 -8.65 -17.20
N ALA A 83 2.94 -7.38 -17.25
CA ALA A 83 3.60 -6.37 -18.08
C ALA A 83 4.86 -5.75 -17.42
N SER A 84 5.12 -6.05 -16.14
CA SER A 84 6.12 -5.33 -15.32
C SER A 84 7.27 -6.21 -14.83
N SER A 85 7.35 -7.50 -15.20
CA SER A 85 8.44 -8.38 -14.72
C SER A 85 9.78 -8.19 -15.43
N ASP A 86 9.85 -7.31 -16.44
CA ASP A 86 11.05 -7.06 -17.26
C ASP A 86 11.92 -5.91 -16.71
N ALA A 87 11.47 -5.20 -15.67
CA ALA A 87 12.30 -4.19 -15.03
C ALA A 87 13.21 -4.85 -13.99
N GLU A 88 14.45 -5.12 -14.39
CA GLU A 88 15.57 -5.30 -13.46
C GLU A 88 15.59 -4.11 -12.49
N PHE A 89 15.35 -4.37 -11.21
CA PHE A 89 15.61 -3.38 -10.17
C PHE A 89 17.14 -3.14 -10.10
N PRO A 90 17.61 -1.89 -10.00
CA PRO A 90 19.04 -1.60 -10.01
C PRO A 90 19.79 -2.38 -8.93
N HIS A 91 20.76 -3.17 -9.38
CA HIS A 91 21.70 -3.93 -8.57
C HIS A 91 22.38 -3.05 -7.50
N GLU A 92 22.39 -3.53 -6.26
CA GLU A 92 23.40 -3.14 -5.28
C GLU A 92 24.81 -3.35 -5.87
N VAL A 93 25.68 -2.37 -5.64
CA VAL A 93 27.04 -2.26 -6.19
C VAL A 93 27.88 -3.50 -5.84
N PRO A 94 28.47 -4.22 -6.82
CA PRO A 94 29.33 -5.38 -6.53
C PRO A 94 30.67 -5.00 -5.91
N HIS A 95 31.01 -5.66 -4.79
CA HIS A 95 32.37 -5.77 -4.26
C HIS A 95 33.22 -6.68 -5.17
N PRO A 96 34.46 -6.32 -5.55
CA PRO A 96 35.27 -7.15 -6.43
C PRO A 96 36.16 -8.11 -5.62
N ALA A 97 36.01 -9.41 -5.84
CA ALA A 97 37.11 -10.37 -5.68
C ALA A 97 36.80 -11.67 -6.44
N ALA A 98 37.46 -11.78 -7.59
CA ALA A 98 38.10 -12.94 -8.21
C ALA A 98 37.32 -14.26 -8.44
N ASP A 99 37.38 -14.61 -9.72
CA ASP A 99 37.46 -15.94 -10.36
C ASP A 99 36.18 -16.73 -10.62
N ASP A 100 35.92 -16.79 -11.93
CA ASP A 100 35.60 -17.98 -12.71
C ASP A 100 34.39 -18.80 -12.27
N ASP A 101 33.24 -18.43 -12.82
CA ASP A 101 32.31 -19.37 -13.46
C ASP A 101 31.44 -18.63 -14.49
N LEU A 102 32.08 -18.25 -15.60
CA LEU A 102 31.43 -17.77 -16.81
C LEU A 102 30.68 -18.95 -17.48
N TRP A 103 29.35 -18.79 -17.62
CA TRP A 103 28.43 -19.57 -18.47
C TRP A 103 27.66 -20.77 -17.88
N ASN A 104 27.20 -20.71 -16.62
CA ASN A 104 26.14 -21.62 -16.17
C ASN A 104 25.10 -20.97 -15.23
N ASP A 105 24.41 -19.93 -15.69
CA ASP A 105 23.08 -19.60 -15.14
C ASP A 105 22.18 -18.89 -16.17
N SER A 106 21.98 -19.52 -17.32
CA SER A 106 20.91 -19.15 -18.26
C SER A 106 19.73 -20.09 -18.11
N GLY A 107 19.26 -20.24 -16.86
CA GLY A 107 18.00 -20.91 -16.51
C GLY A 107 16.78 -19.98 -16.49
N HIS A 108 16.92 -18.71 -16.87
CA HIS A 108 15.81 -17.78 -17.02
C HIS A 108 15.12 -17.98 -18.38
N SER A 109 14.51 -19.16 -18.57
CA SER A 109 13.87 -19.53 -19.85
C SER A 109 12.40 -19.87 -19.62
N ALA A 110 11.52 -19.04 -20.19
CA ALA A 110 10.08 -19.25 -20.42
C ALA A 110 9.12 -19.47 -19.22
N ASP A 111 9.62 -19.81 -18.02
CA ASP A 111 8.77 -20.26 -16.91
C ASP A 111 8.08 -19.11 -16.14
N THR A 112 8.58 -17.88 -16.28
CA THR A 112 8.04 -16.68 -15.60
C THR A 112 6.62 -16.31 -16.05
N LEU A 113 6.26 -16.60 -17.31
CA LEU A 113 4.97 -16.27 -17.92
C LEU A 113 4.02 -17.47 -18.03
N SER A 114 4.46 -18.67 -17.63
CA SER A 114 3.66 -19.88 -17.73
C SER A 114 2.54 -19.85 -16.70
N LEU A 115 1.30 -20.13 -17.15
CA LEU A 115 0.16 -20.36 -16.28
C LEU A 115 0.47 -21.44 -15.22
N ASP A 116 1.27 -22.44 -15.60
CA ASP A 116 1.75 -23.50 -14.71
C ASP A 116 2.67 -22.96 -13.60
N GLY A 117 3.52 -21.98 -13.93
CA GLY A 117 4.37 -21.29 -12.97
C GLY A 117 3.58 -20.47 -11.95
N ILE A 118 2.53 -19.78 -12.41
CA ILE A 118 1.62 -19.01 -11.54
C ILE A 118 0.85 -19.96 -10.62
N ASP A 119 0.27 -21.04 -11.16
CA ASP A 119 -0.50 -22.01 -10.39
C ASP A 119 0.36 -22.76 -9.36
N LYS A 120 1.61 -23.08 -9.72
CA LYS A 120 2.57 -23.73 -8.81
C LYS A 120 2.96 -22.83 -7.64
N GLU A 121 3.29 -21.57 -7.92
CA GLU A 121 3.62 -20.58 -6.89
C GLU A 121 2.40 -20.31 -5.97
N LEU A 122 1.20 -20.19 -6.55
CA LEU A 122 -0.05 -20.01 -5.81
C LEU A 122 -0.36 -21.21 -4.92
N SER A 123 -0.20 -22.43 -5.42
CA SER A 123 -0.42 -23.66 -4.67
C SER A 123 0.58 -23.79 -3.51
N SER A 124 1.85 -23.43 -3.76
CA SER A 124 2.90 -23.36 -2.72
C SER A 124 2.59 -22.32 -1.64
N TYR A 125 2.00 -21.18 -2.01
CA TYR A 125 1.54 -20.17 -1.05
C TYR A 125 0.39 -20.68 -0.19
N ILE A 126 -0.65 -21.28 -0.80
CA ILE A 126 -1.80 -21.84 -0.09
C ILE A 126 -1.34 -22.88 0.93
N ALA A 127 -0.53 -23.85 0.50
CA ALA A 127 -0.03 -24.91 1.37
C ALA A 127 0.77 -24.37 2.57
N ALA A 128 1.64 -23.37 2.34
CA ALA A 128 2.44 -22.77 3.41
C ALA A 128 1.58 -22.02 4.45
N VAL A 129 0.52 -21.33 4.01
CA VAL A 129 -0.38 -20.62 4.93
C VAL A 129 -1.29 -21.60 5.68
N ASP A 130 -1.77 -22.66 5.02
CA ASP A 130 -2.60 -23.67 5.67
C ASP A 130 -1.80 -24.50 6.69
N GLU A 131 -0.51 -24.72 6.45
CA GLU A 131 0.40 -25.33 7.42
C GLU A 131 0.65 -24.42 8.63
N ASN A 132 0.82 -23.11 8.42
CA ASN A 132 1.10 -22.16 9.49
C ASN A 132 0.49 -20.77 9.25
N VAL A 133 -0.77 -20.62 9.68
CA VAL A 133 -1.48 -19.33 9.63
C VAL A 133 -0.76 -18.33 10.53
N GLN A 134 -0.40 -17.19 9.97
CA GLN A 134 0.40 -16.20 10.69
C GLN A 134 -0.40 -15.52 11.81
N PRO A 135 0.22 -15.22 12.97
CA PRO A 135 -0.44 -14.49 14.05
C PRO A 135 -1.01 -13.13 13.60
N ARG A 136 -2.06 -12.66 14.30
CA ARG A 136 -2.71 -11.37 13.97
C ARG A 136 -1.78 -10.16 14.03
N HIS A 137 -0.76 -10.22 14.87
CA HIS A 137 0.23 -9.15 15.07
C HIS A 137 1.41 -9.22 14.07
N THR A 138 1.43 -10.21 13.17
CA THR A 138 2.46 -10.30 12.14
C THR A 138 2.39 -9.08 11.23
N ASP A 139 3.56 -8.46 11.02
CA ASP A 139 3.74 -7.45 9.99
C ASP A 139 3.68 -8.14 8.62
N ILE A 140 2.53 -7.99 7.95
CA ILE A 140 2.25 -8.63 6.68
C ILE A 140 3.15 -8.13 5.56
N VAL A 141 3.54 -6.85 5.59
CA VAL A 141 4.39 -6.25 4.55
C VAL A 141 5.80 -6.84 4.68
N ARG A 142 6.32 -6.89 5.92
CA ARG A 142 7.61 -7.52 6.20
C ARG A 142 7.61 -9.01 5.87
N TRP A 143 6.53 -9.73 6.19
CA TRP A 143 6.41 -11.14 5.82
C TRP A 143 6.53 -11.35 4.31
N TRP A 144 5.85 -10.53 3.50
CA TRP A 144 5.96 -10.60 2.04
C TRP A 144 7.35 -10.23 1.53
N GLN A 145 8.03 -9.27 2.17
CA GLN A 145 9.43 -8.92 1.85
C GLN A 145 10.39 -10.09 2.11
N ASP A 146 10.24 -10.77 3.26
CA ASP A 146 11.07 -11.93 3.62
C ASP A 146 10.84 -13.11 2.67
N HIS A 147 9.65 -13.21 2.07
CA HIS A 147 9.29 -14.28 1.13
C HIS A 147 9.32 -13.86 -0.35
N ARG A 148 9.84 -12.66 -0.67
CA ARG A 148 9.83 -12.11 -2.04
C ARG A 148 10.50 -13.01 -3.08
N ASN A 149 11.56 -13.72 -2.68
CA ASN A 149 12.31 -14.62 -3.58
C ASN A 149 11.51 -15.90 -3.88
N LYS A 150 10.72 -16.37 -2.90
CA LYS A 150 9.87 -17.56 -3.03
C LYS A 150 8.59 -17.25 -3.81
N TYR A 151 8.03 -16.06 -3.58
CA TYR A 151 6.78 -15.62 -4.19
C TYR A 151 6.98 -14.38 -5.07
N ARG A 152 7.87 -14.51 -6.07
CA ARG A 152 8.29 -13.39 -6.92
C ARG A 152 7.13 -12.80 -7.72
N ARG A 153 6.16 -13.61 -8.15
CA ARG A 153 5.01 -13.17 -8.95
C ARG A 153 3.93 -12.54 -8.08
N PHE A 154 3.70 -13.09 -6.88
CA PHE A 154 2.67 -12.59 -5.99
C PHE A 154 3.12 -11.43 -5.09
N TYR A 155 4.42 -11.24 -4.88
CA TYR A 155 4.94 -10.17 -4.03
C TYR A 155 4.46 -8.77 -4.45
N PRO A 156 4.58 -8.33 -5.73
CA PRO A 156 4.10 -7.00 -6.13
C PRO A 156 2.60 -6.81 -5.90
N MET A 157 1.81 -7.83 -6.26
CA MET A 157 0.36 -7.82 -6.02
C MET A 157 0.03 -7.76 -4.53
N ALA A 158 0.74 -8.52 -3.70
CA ALA A 158 0.53 -8.52 -2.26
C ALA A 158 0.85 -7.15 -1.64
N VAL A 159 1.93 -6.51 -2.06
CA VAL A 159 2.27 -5.16 -1.59
C VAL A 159 1.16 -4.17 -1.99
N ASP A 160 0.69 -4.17 -3.22
CA ASP A 160 -0.34 -3.23 -3.68
C ASP A 160 -1.68 -3.40 -2.94
N TYR A 161 -2.15 -4.65 -2.84
CA TYR A 161 -3.46 -4.93 -2.26
C TYR A 161 -3.47 -4.91 -0.72
N LEU A 162 -2.33 -5.15 -0.07
CA LEU A 162 -2.22 -5.14 1.40
C LEU A 162 -1.76 -3.79 1.96
N ALA A 163 -1.01 -3.00 1.19
CA ALA A 163 -0.66 -1.62 1.57
C ALA A 163 -1.84 -0.66 1.40
N ALA A 164 -2.83 -1.01 0.57
CA ALA A 164 -4.09 -0.28 0.47
C ALA A 164 -4.82 -0.32 1.84
N PRO A 165 -5.02 0.83 2.52
CA PRO A 165 -5.75 0.85 3.77
C PRO A 165 -7.20 0.39 3.52
N ALA A 166 -7.58 -0.77 4.05
CA ALA A 166 -8.91 -1.37 3.85
C ALA A 166 -10.07 -0.55 4.45
N ILE A 167 -9.75 0.51 5.21
CA ILE A 167 -10.72 1.41 5.83
C ILE A 167 -10.11 2.81 5.78
N SER A 168 -10.93 3.82 5.52
CA SER A 168 -10.64 5.24 5.27
C SER A 168 -9.88 6.01 6.37
N ILE A 169 -9.04 5.36 7.17
CA ILE A 169 -8.60 5.89 8.44
C ILE A 169 -7.35 6.77 8.34
N PRO A 170 -6.45 6.75 7.33
CA PRO A 170 -5.43 7.80 7.26
C PRO A 170 -6.04 9.17 6.96
N SER A 171 -6.88 9.27 5.91
CA SER A 171 -7.49 10.54 5.52
C SER A 171 -8.60 10.98 6.46
N VAL A 172 -9.41 10.07 7.01
CA VAL A 172 -10.45 10.43 8.00
C VAL A 172 -9.86 10.68 9.38
N ARG A 173 -8.80 9.97 9.82
CA ARG A 173 -8.07 10.31 11.06
C ARG A 173 -7.31 11.61 10.88
N ALA A 174 -6.66 11.85 9.74
CA ALA A 174 -6.04 13.13 9.43
C ALA A 174 -7.11 14.24 9.42
N ASN A 175 -8.25 14.04 8.75
CA ASN A 175 -9.33 15.02 8.71
C ASN A 175 -9.97 15.24 10.10
N SER A 176 -10.10 14.21 10.93
CA SER A 176 -10.64 14.34 12.31
C SER A 176 -9.64 14.98 13.27
N THR A 177 -8.36 14.65 13.14
CA THR A 177 -7.26 15.27 13.91
C THR A 177 -7.15 16.73 13.51
N ALA A 178 -7.23 17.03 12.21
CA ALA A 178 -7.27 18.38 11.70
C ALA A 178 -8.51 19.14 12.20
N ARG A 179 -9.70 18.54 12.17
CA ARG A 179 -10.91 19.14 12.75
C ARG A 179 -10.71 19.51 14.22
N ARG A 180 -10.05 18.64 15.00
CA ARG A 180 -9.77 18.88 16.43
C ARG A 180 -8.71 19.97 16.69
N ILE A 181 -7.77 20.18 15.78
CA ILE A 181 -6.72 21.21 15.89
C ILE A 181 -7.23 22.58 15.40
N PHE A 182 -8.19 22.58 14.47
CA PHE A 182 -8.62 23.77 13.74
C PHE A 182 -10.08 24.18 13.98
N ASP A 183 -10.85 23.48 14.82
CA ASP A 183 -12.24 23.85 15.17
C ASP A 183 -12.34 25.28 15.76
N ASP A 184 -11.27 25.80 16.36
CA ASP A 184 -11.19 27.18 16.90
C ASP A 184 -10.47 28.18 15.99
N ARG A 185 -9.96 27.76 14.81
CA ARG A 185 -9.30 28.67 13.86
C ARG A 185 -10.29 29.08 12.77
N GLU A 186 -10.88 30.24 12.95
CA GLU A 186 -11.69 30.88 11.91
C GLU A 186 -10.85 31.01 10.61
N THR A 187 -11.21 30.19 9.60
CA THR A 187 -10.92 30.41 8.17
C THR A 187 -9.48 30.16 7.66
N LEU A 188 -8.91 28.96 7.84
CA LEU A 188 -7.92 28.48 6.86
C LEU A 188 -8.65 28.08 5.57
N SER A 189 -8.20 28.60 4.42
CA SER A 189 -8.76 28.19 3.12
C SER A 189 -8.60 26.68 2.94
N ASN A 190 -9.56 26.01 2.28
CA ASN A 190 -9.54 24.57 2.06
C ASN A 190 -8.23 24.09 1.38
N ALA A 191 -7.61 24.95 0.57
CA ALA A 191 -6.31 24.70 -0.06
C ALA A 191 -5.14 24.74 0.94
N MET A 192 -5.07 25.76 1.82
CA MET A 192 -4.04 25.83 2.86
C MET A 192 -4.17 24.68 3.87
N PHE A 193 -5.40 24.30 4.23
CA PHE A 193 -5.67 23.14 5.06
C PHE A 193 -5.09 21.84 4.47
N LYS A 194 -5.33 21.58 3.19
CA LYS A 194 -4.79 20.39 2.52
C LYS A 194 -3.26 20.44 2.44
N ALA A 195 -2.69 21.60 2.15
CA ALA A 195 -1.24 21.78 2.09
C ALA A 195 -0.59 21.48 3.44
N GLU A 196 -1.11 22.03 4.54
CA GLU A 196 -0.56 21.84 5.88
C GLU A 196 -0.62 20.38 6.34
N ILE A 197 -1.73 19.68 6.06
CA ILE A 197 -1.87 18.25 6.37
C ILE A 197 -0.91 17.39 5.54
N CYS A 198 -0.76 17.70 4.25
CA CYS A 198 0.19 17.00 3.39
C CYS A 198 1.63 17.23 3.87
N VAL A 199 2.03 18.48 4.12
CA VAL A 199 3.37 18.84 4.58
C VAL A 199 3.65 18.15 5.91
N SER A 200 2.75 18.22 6.90
CA SER A 200 2.92 17.55 8.19
C SER A 200 3.11 16.04 8.04
N SER A 201 2.31 15.40 7.19
CA SER A 201 2.44 13.97 6.91
C SER A 201 3.77 13.62 6.22
N TRP A 202 4.29 14.49 5.37
CA TRP A 202 5.60 14.30 4.73
C TRP A 202 6.75 14.52 5.70
N MET A 203 6.67 15.53 6.58
CA MET A 203 7.68 15.74 7.64
C MET A 203 7.78 14.51 8.55
N ASP A 204 6.66 13.95 8.98
CA ASP A 204 6.63 12.71 9.76
C ASP A 204 7.26 11.52 9.00
N LEU A 205 7.01 11.43 7.69
CA LEU A 205 7.63 10.40 6.85
C LEU A 205 9.14 10.60 6.75
N PHE A 206 9.60 11.82 6.51
CA PHE A 206 11.03 12.15 6.42
C PHE A 206 11.76 11.86 7.73
N HIS A 207 11.18 12.21 8.88
CA HIS A 207 11.74 11.84 10.19
C HIS A 207 11.86 10.33 10.37
N ARG A 208 10.86 9.56 9.93
CA ARG A 208 10.90 8.08 10.01
C ARG A 208 11.92 7.44 9.08
N LEU A 209 12.21 8.09 7.95
CA LEU A 209 13.18 7.65 6.96
C LEU A 209 14.59 8.22 7.20
N ASP A 210 14.79 8.95 8.30
CA ASP A 210 16.05 9.63 8.64
C ASP A 210 16.56 10.57 7.53
N VAL A 211 15.63 11.19 6.79
CA VAL A 211 15.96 12.17 5.76
C VAL A 211 16.12 13.52 6.45
N SER A 212 17.36 14.03 6.46
CA SER A 212 17.65 15.37 6.98
C SER A 212 17.05 16.42 6.06
N ILE A 213 16.03 17.13 6.57
CA ILE A 213 15.47 18.29 5.90
C ILE A 213 16.35 19.49 6.28
N PRO A 214 16.85 20.27 5.32
CA PRO A 214 17.64 21.45 5.63
C PRO A 214 16.82 22.47 6.43
N ASP A 215 17.41 23.01 7.50
CA ASP A 215 16.80 24.11 8.27
C ASP A 215 16.65 25.39 7.44
N ASP A 216 17.52 25.56 6.43
CA ASP A 216 17.52 26.67 5.48
C ASP A 216 17.54 26.13 4.04
N VAL A 217 16.37 26.17 3.41
CA VAL A 217 16.15 25.67 2.04
C VAL A 217 16.93 26.50 1.02
N ASP A 218 17.07 27.81 1.23
CA ASP A 218 17.78 28.71 0.31
C ASP A 218 19.29 28.43 0.37
N GLN A 219 19.83 28.23 1.57
CA GLN A 219 21.23 27.86 1.75
C GLN A 219 21.52 26.49 1.12
N ALA A 220 20.64 25.50 1.34
CA ALA A 220 20.78 24.17 0.77
C ALA A 220 20.69 24.20 -0.77
N PHE A 221 19.77 24.99 -1.32
CA PHE A 221 19.62 25.15 -2.75
C PHE A 221 20.80 25.88 -3.39
N ARG A 222 21.34 26.93 -2.76
CA ARG A 222 22.58 27.60 -3.21
C ARG A 222 23.77 26.66 -3.19
N HIS A 223 23.86 25.79 -2.19
CA HIS A 223 24.90 24.76 -2.15
C HIS A 223 24.75 23.76 -3.32
N LEU A 224 23.52 23.31 -3.59
CA LEU A 224 23.22 22.46 -4.74
C LEU A 224 23.58 23.16 -6.07
N GLN A 225 23.19 24.42 -6.25
CA GLN A 225 23.53 25.25 -7.42
C GLN A 225 25.04 25.40 -7.62
N SER A 226 25.83 25.42 -6.53
CA SER A 226 27.30 25.47 -6.61
C SER A 226 27.94 24.12 -6.96
N THR A 227 27.21 23.01 -6.76
CA THR A 227 27.70 21.65 -6.91
C THR A 227 27.38 21.07 -8.29
N ILE A 228 26.23 21.43 -8.87
CA ILE A 228 25.77 20.93 -10.16
C ILE A 228 26.02 21.94 -11.29
N SER A 229 26.10 21.46 -12.53
CA SER A 229 26.28 22.33 -13.69
C SER A 229 25.01 23.13 -14.03
N SER A 230 25.19 24.25 -14.73
CA SER A 230 24.06 25.09 -15.17
C SER A 230 23.14 24.41 -16.20
N ALA A 231 23.62 23.37 -16.88
CA ALA A 231 22.83 22.55 -17.78
C ALA A 231 21.94 21.57 -17.00
N GLU A 232 22.49 20.87 -16.02
CA GLU A 232 21.75 19.97 -15.12
C GLU A 232 20.70 20.71 -14.30
N LEU A 233 21.02 21.91 -13.82
CA LEU A 233 20.06 22.74 -13.09
C LEU A 233 18.87 23.17 -13.98
N ARG A 234 19.10 23.45 -15.27
CA ARG A 234 18.02 23.76 -16.21
C ARG A 234 17.15 22.56 -16.53
N GLU A 235 17.75 21.39 -16.65
CA GLU A 235 17.00 20.14 -16.83
C GLU A 235 16.13 19.84 -15.60
N LEU A 236 16.68 20.03 -14.41
CA LEU A 236 15.95 19.88 -13.16
C LEU A 236 14.82 20.91 -13.03
N ALA A 237 15.05 22.17 -13.36
CA ALA A 237 14.00 23.20 -13.41
C ALA A 237 12.94 22.95 -14.49
N SER A 238 13.27 22.21 -15.56
CA SER A 238 12.30 21.86 -16.60
C SER A 238 11.36 20.71 -16.17
N SER A 239 11.82 19.87 -15.24
CA SER A 239 11.10 18.69 -14.75
C SER A 239 10.43 18.92 -13.40
N ASP A 240 10.98 19.80 -12.56
CA ASP A 240 10.49 20.10 -11.22
C ASP A 240 10.08 21.58 -11.09
N SER A 241 8.79 21.80 -10.87
CA SER A 241 8.20 23.14 -10.71
C SER A 241 8.71 23.91 -9.48
N VAL A 242 9.13 23.21 -8.42
CA VAL A 242 9.69 23.83 -7.20
C VAL A 242 11.09 24.33 -7.48
N VAL A 243 11.92 23.52 -8.14
CA VAL A 243 13.28 23.93 -8.56
C VAL A 243 13.20 25.13 -9.51
N LYS A 244 12.24 25.13 -10.44
CA LYS A 244 12.00 26.28 -11.31
C LYS A 244 11.69 27.55 -10.52
N LEU A 245 10.79 27.47 -9.55
CA LEU A 245 10.38 28.60 -8.72
C LEU A 245 11.56 29.15 -7.90
N LEU A 246 12.39 28.28 -7.31
CA LEU A 246 13.59 28.68 -6.57
C LEU A 246 14.64 29.35 -7.48
N VAL A 247 14.82 28.87 -8.70
CA VAL A 247 15.70 29.53 -9.69
C VAL A 247 15.16 30.92 -10.03
N ASP A 248 13.86 31.02 -10.33
CA ASP A 248 13.22 32.28 -10.74
C ASP A 248 13.25 33.32 -9.60
N GLU A 249 13.04 32.92 -8.34
CA GLU A 249 13.09 33.80 -7.16
C GLU A 249 14.52 34.25 -6.80
N LEU A 250 15.51 33.35 -6.83
CA LEU A 250 16.90 33.69 -6.51
C LEU A 250 17.58 34.52 -7.61
N ASP A 251 17.17 34.36 -8.86
CA ASP A 251 17.63 35.22 -9.96
C ASP A 251 17.00 36.61 -9.90
N TYR A 252 15.78 36.75 -9.33
CA TYR A 252 15.15 38.04 -9.05
C TYR A 252 15.92 38.83 -7.98
N GLU A 253 16.40 38.19 -6.92
CA GLU A 253 17.22 38.84 -5.87
C GLU A 253 18.58 39.36 -6.37
N LYS A 254 19.16 38.76 -7.42
CA LYS A 254 20.42 39.24 -8.03
C LYS A 254 20.23 40.45 -8.95
N GLY A 255 19.00 40.75 -9.34
CA GLY A 255 18.65 41.82 -10.29
C GLY A 255 18.18 43.13 -9.65
N SER A 256 18.14 43.21 -8.32
CA SER A 256 17.72 44.37 -7.51
C SER A 256 18.88 44.99 -6.76
#